data_AF-A0A0N0BM57-F1
#
_entry.id   AF-A0A0N0BM57-F1
#
_cell.length_a   1.000
_cell.length_b   1.000
_cell.length_c   1.000
_cell.angle_alpha   90.00
_cell.angle_beta   90.00
_cell.angle_gamma   90.00
#
_symmetry.space_group_name_H-M   'P 1'
#
loop_
_entity.id
_entity.type
_entity.pdbx_description
1 polymer ?
#
loop_
_entity_poly.entity_id
_entity_poly.type
_entity_poly.pdbx_seq_one_letter_code
_entity_poly.pdbx_strand_id
1 'polypeptide(L)' 'MRLRVLVEYHPELEGEHEPYVARLLDYPELQGYGFTPGEAIQDALGFLEEYLGRPLRIIREEVQVDVA' A
#
# COMPACT_ATOMS: atom_id res chain seq x y z
N MET A 1 7.65 6.34 12.83
CA MET A 1 6.65 7.25 12.25
C MET A 1 5.30 6.56 12.27
N ARG A 2 4.19 7.29 12.27
CA ARG A 2 2.87 6.70 11.97
C ARG A 2 2.60 6.97 10.50
N LEU A 3 2.42 5.91 9.72
CA LEU A 3 2.13 5.98 8.29
C LEU A 3 0.68 5.55 8.09
N ARG A 4 -0.07 6.29 7.30
CA ARG A 4 -1.42 5.89 6.90
C ARG A 4 -1.39 5.39 5.47
N VAL A 5 -1.92 4.20 5.26
CA VAL A 5 -2.02 3.58 3.93
C VAL A 5 -3.49 3.40 3.62
N LEU A 6 -3.90 3.87 2.44
CA LEU A 6 -5.21 3.58 1.88
C LEU A 6 -5.03 2.49 0.83
N VAL A 7 -5.83 1.42 0.91
CA VAL A 7 -5.87 0.39 -0.11
C VAL A 7 -7.21 0.46 -0.84
N GLU A 8 -7.16 0.64 -2.15
CA GLU A 8 -8.31 0.71 -3.03
C GLU A 8 -8.32 -0.56 -3.90
N TYR A 9 -9.51 -1.17 -4.06
CA TYR A 9 -9.70 -2.32 -4.96
C TYR A 9 -10.40 -1.84 -6.23
N HIS A 10 -9.79 -2.18 -7.36
CA HIS A 10 -10.19 -1.81 -8.71
C HIS A 10 -10.66 -3.07 -9.48
N PRO A 11 -11.95 -3.44 -9.39
CA PRO A 11 -12.45 -4.66 -10.04
C PRO A 11 -12.29 -4.65 -11.56
N GLU A 12 -12.21 -3.47 -12.18
CA GLU A 12 -11.95 -3.30 -13.61
C GLU A 12 -10.58 -3.82 -14.07
N LEU A 13 -9.64 -4.04 -13.15
CA LEU A 13 -8.30 -4.55 -13.42
C LEU A 13 -8.18 -6.07 -13.21
N GLU A 14 -9.21 -6.70 -12.62
CA GLU A 14 -9.15 -8.10 -12.20
C GLU A 14 -8.99 -9.05 -13.41
N GLY A 15 -7.98 -9.91 -13.35
CA GLY A 15 -7.70 -10.94 -14.36
C GLY A 15 -6.63 -10.55 -15.40
N GLU A 16 -6.39 -9.26 -15.63
CA GLU A 16 -5.35 -8.77 -16.54
C GLU A 16 -4.21 -8.05 -15.81
N HIS A 17 -4.51 -7.38 -14.69
CA HIS A 17 -3.57 -6.58 -13.91
C HIS A 17 -3.76 -6.78 -12.40
N GLU A 18 -2.87 -6.16 -11.62
CA GLU A 18 -2.94 -6.07 -10.16
C GLU A 18 -4.09 -5.14 -9.75
N PRO A 19 -5.19 -5.64 -9.14
CA PRO A 19 -6.37 -4.85 -8.88
C PRO A 19 -6.32 -4.09 -7.55
N TYR A 20 -5.33 -4.32 -6.69
CA TYR A 20 -5.17 -3.59 -5.44
C TYR A 20 -4.12 -2.49 -5.60
N VAL A 21 -4.51 -1.27 -5.21
CA VAL A 21 -3.63 -0.10 -5.22
C VAL A 21 -3.49 0.41 -3.79
N ALA A 22 -2.27 0.41 -3.26
CA ALA A 22 -1.98 0.97 -1.94
C ALA A 22 -1.32 2.34 -2.08
N ARG A 23 -1.95 3.38 -1.53
CA ARG A 23 -1.42 4.75 -1.51
C ARG A 23 -0.96 5.14 -0.12
N LEU A 24 0.25 5.66 -0.01
CA LEU A 24 0.77 6.24 1.23
C LEU A 24 0.20 7.65 1.39
N LEU A 25 -0.69 7.88 2.36
CA LEU A 25 -1.39 9.16 2.47
C LEU A 25 -0.46 10.33 2.80
N ASP A 26 0.65 10.05 3.47
CA ASP A 26 1.66 11.06 3.81
C ASP A 26 2.71 11.26 2.68
N TYR A 27 2.70 10.39 1.66
CA TYR A 27 3.56 10.40 0.46
C TYR A 27 2.73 10.00 -0.77
N PRO A 28 1.77 10.82 -1.22
CA PRO A 28 0.78 10.44 -2.23
C PRO A 28 1.39 10.10 -3.60
N GLU A 29 2.62 10.53 -3.87
CA GLU A 29 3.41 10.16 -5.04
C GLU A 29 3.89 8.69 -5.00
N LEU A 30 3.93 8.08 -3.82
CA LEU A 30 4.33 6.69 -3.61
C LEU A 30 3.10 5.80 -3.54
N GLN A 31 2.98 4.91 -4.52
CA GLN A 31 1.89 3.97 -4.67
C GLN A 31 2.47 2.58 -4.97
N GLY A 32 1.84 1.56 -4.42
CA GLY A 32 2.18 0.17 -4.69
C GLY A 32 1.00 -0.60 -5.27
N TYR A 33 1.31 -1.66 -5.98
CA TYR A 33 0.33 -2.49 -6.70
C TYR A 33 0.46 -3.95 -6.26
N GLY A 34 -0.64 -4.70 -6.34
CA GLY A 34 -0.60 -6.14 -6.05
C GLY A 34 -1.89 -6.89 -6.39
N PHE A 35 -1.78 -8.22 -6.45
CA PHE A 35 -2.93 -9.12 -6.60
C PHE A 35 -3.70 -9.30 -5.28
N THR A 36 -3.08 -8.90 -4.17
CA THR A 36 -3.72 -8.84 -2.84
C THR A 36 -3.48 -7.49 -2.17
N PRO A 37 -4.30 -7.09 -1.17
CA PRO A 37 -4.04 -5.89 -0.36
C PRO A 37 -2.64 -5.88 0.26
N GLY A 38 -2.18 -7.04 0.73
CA GLY A 38 -0.88 -7.17 1.39
C GLY A 38 0.29 -6.94 0.44
N GLU A 39 0.22 -7.47 -0.78
CA GLU A 39 1.22 -7.24 -1.82
C GLU A 39 1.31 -5.75 -2.19
N ALA A 40 0.16 -5.10 -2.42
CA ALA A 40 0.13 -3.68 -2.72
C ALA A 40 0.76 -2.83 -1.60
N ILE A 41 0.47 -3.16 -0.33
CA ILE A 41 1.09 -2.48 0.82
C ILE A 41 2.60 -2.71 0.84
N GLN A 42 3.07 -3.94 0.64
CA GLN A 42 4.50 -4.26 0.64
C GLN A 42 5.25 -3.52 -0.47
N ASP A 43 4.68 -3.47 -1.67
CA ASP A 43 5.24 -2.73 -2.80
C ASP A 43 5.34 -1.22 -2.49
N ALA A 44 4.26 -0.63 -1.96
CA ALA A 44 4.24 0.78 -1.54
C ALA A 44 5.30 1.09 -0.47
N LEU A 45 5.49 0.19 0.50
CA LEU A 45 6.51 0.33 1.53
C LEU A 45 7.93 0.19 0.96
N GLY A 46 8.14 -0.63 -0.07
CA GLY A 46 9.41 -0.74 -0.78
C GLY A 46 9.82 0.60 -1.40
N PHE A 47 8.89 1.27 -2.10
CA PHE A 47 9.15 2.62 -2.61
C PHE A 47 9.47 3.64 -1.52
N LEU A 48 8.83 3.51 -0.34
CA LEU A 48 9.14 4.38 0.79
C LEU A 48 10.54 4.10 1.37
N GLU A 49 10.98 2.84 1.43
CA GLU A 49 12.36 2.50 1.83
C GLU A 49 13.39 3.14 0.90
N GLU A 50 13.17 3.05 -0.42
CA GLU A 50 14.01 3.69 -1.43
C GLU A 50 14.00 5.21 -1.28
N TYR A 51 12.82 5.82 -1.15
CA TYR A 51 12.65 7.27 -0.97
C TYR A 51 13.38 7.78 0.27
N LEU A 52 13.32 7.05 1.38
CA LEU A 52 13.98 7.42 2.64
C LEU A 52 15.46 7.04 2.68
N GLY A 53 15.94 6.23 1.74
CA GLY A 53 17.30 5.70 1.70
C GLY A 53 17.64 4.81 2.90
N ARG A 54 16.65 4.17 3.52
CA ARG A 54 16.85 3.31 4.71
C ARG A 54 15.75 2.26 4.85
N PRO A 55 16.06 1.09 5.45
CA PRO A 55 15.07 0.07 5.69
C PRO A 55 14.02 0.51 6.72
N LEU A 56 12.79 0.07 6.52
CA LEU A 56 11.68 0.24 7.43
C LEU A 56 11.52 -1.02 8.27
N ARG A 57 11.16 -0.83 9.54
CA ARG A 57 10.74 -1.91 10.41
C ARG A 57 9.32 -1.62 10.87
N ILE A 58 8.39 -2.49 10.50
CA ILE A 58 7.00 -2.41 10.98
C ILE A 58 6.99 -2.91 12.42
N ILE A 59 6.53 -2.06 13.34
CA ILE A 59 6.48 -2.36 14.78
C ILE A 59 5.04 -2.63 15.24
N ARG A 60 4.05 -2.07 14.54
CA ARG A 60 2.62 -2.23 14.83
C ARG A 60 1.80 -1.92 13.58
N GLU A 61 0.80 -2.75 13.33
CA GLU A 61 -0.19 -2.58 12.27
C GLU A 61 -1.57 -2.30 12.91
N GLU A 62 -2.27 -1.28 12.42
CA GLU A 62 -3.65 -0.98 12.81
C GLU A 62 -4.50 -1.03 11.55
N VAL A 63 -5.45 -1.97 11.51
CA VAL A 63 -6.36 -2.16 10.37
C VAL A 63 -7.73 -1.64 10.77
N GLN A 64 -8.24 -0.68 9.99
CA GLN A 64 -9.63 -0.25 10.06
C GLN A 64 -10.36 -0.77 8.83
N VAL A 65 -11.46 -1.50 9.05
CA VAL A 65 -12.30 -2.06 7.99
C VAL A 65 -13.63 -1.34 8.03
N ASP A 66 -13.95 -0.62 6.96
CA ASP A 66 -15.28 -0.07 6.74
C ASP A 66 -16.02 -0.99 5.75
N VAL A 67 -17.19 -1.49 6.16
CA VAL A 67 -18.05 -2.33 5.31
C VAL A 67 -19.14 -1.44 4.72
N ALA A 68 -19.18 -1.35 3.39
CA ALA A 68 -20.20 -0.64 2.63
C ALA A 68 -21.47 -1.49 2.45
#